data_AF-A0AAU5X331-F1
#
_entry.id   AF-A0AAU5X331-F1
#
_cell.length_a   1.000
_cell.length_b   1.000
_cell.length_c   1.000
_cell.angle_alpha   90.00
_cell.angle_beta   90.00
_cell.angle_gamma   90.00
#
_symmetry.space_group_name_H-M   'P 1'
#
loop_
_entity.id
_entity.type
_entity.pdbx_description
1 polymer ?
#
loop_
_entity_poly.entity_id
_entity_poly.type
_entity_poly.pdbx_seq_one_letter_code
_entity_poly.pdbx_strand_id
1 'polypeptide(L)'
;MTSSTECSRLRLSLGVYVLGAIEPAERAEVDAHLSVCGRCRDELASLAGLPAMLGRVTEEQIEQLTPPPAELLESVLSKAANENRARRRRERALWIAAAAALIVIVGVGIRAMVGSGGGTVAERSPRPPRPPATTTAPIRTVSAKDPATGVRARIDLQPKLWGTAFNVRVSGAPQGSHCHLVATDKKGRKDIAGGWEVQYMGGSASFAGASMIHENDLASVEVLTTEGRRLVLVKL
;
A
#
# COMPACT_ATOMS: atom_id res chain seq x y z
N MET A 1 19.88 8.25 14.57
CA MET A 1 18.89 7.15 14.43
C MET A 1 18.38 7.21 12.99
N THR A 2 18.95 6.41 12.09
CA THR A 2 18.49 6.33 10.70
C THR A 2 17.08 5.76 10.64
N SER A 3 16.23 6.29 9.77
CA SER A 3 14.86 5.83 9.62
C SER A 3 14.81 4.37 9.13
N SER A 4 13.74 3.63 9.43
CA SER A 4 13.56 2.24 8.97
C SER A 4 13.62 2.13 7.44
N THR A 5 13.10 3.13 6.73
CA THR A 5 13.13 3.24 5.26
C THR A 5 14.55 3.38 4.72
N GLU A 6 15.38 4.21 5.36
CA GLU A 6 16.76 4.44 4.96
C GLU A 6 17.64 3.20 5.18
N CYS A 7 17.44 2.52 6.31
CA CYS A 7 18.07 1.23 6.58
C CYS A 7 17.70 0.19 5.51
N SER A 8 16.43 0.14 5.10
CA SER A 8 15.99 -0.78 4.04
C SER A 8 16.65 -0.46 2.69
N ARG A 9 16.82 0.82 2.34
CA ARG A 9 17.51 1.23 1.11
C ARG A 9 18.98 0.83 1.14
N LEU A 10 19.71 1.21 2.19
CA LEU A 10 21.15 0.94 2.30
C LEU A 10 21.46 -0.56 2.45
N ARG A 11 20.54 -1.33 3.02
CA ARG A 11 20.66 -2.79 3.06
C ARG A 11 20.64 -3.42 1.66
N LEU A 12 19.85 -2.88 0.71
CA LEU A 12 19.85 -3.36 -0.67
C LEU A 12 21.19 -3.09 -1.36
N SER A 13 21.83 -1.96 -1.05
CA SER A 13 23.13 -1.57 -1.59
C SER A 13 24.30 -2.46 -1.12
N LEU A 14 24.12 -3.28 -0.08
CA LEU A 14 25.17 -4.19 0.42
C LEU A 14 25.64 -5.21 -0.64
N GLY A 15 24.77 -5.59 -1.57
CA GLY A 15 25.13 -6.49 -2.67
C GLY A 15 26.15 -5.88 -3.63
N VAL A 16 25.91 -4.66 -4.10
CA VAL A 16 26.87 -3.97 -4.98
C VAL A 16 28.10 -3.49 -4.21
N TYR A 17 27.95 -3.21 -2.91
CA TYR A 17 29.05 -2.88 -2.02
C TYR A 17 30.05 -4.04 -1.91
N VAL A 18 29.58 -5.26 -1.60
CA VAL A 18 30.47 -6.43 -1.43
C VAL A 18 31.12 -6.88 -2.75
N LEU A 19 30.42 -6.67 -3.87
CA LEU A 19 30.96 -6.96 -5.21
C LEU A 19 31.89 -5.85 -5.74
N GLY A 20 32.04 -4.74 -5.00
CA GLY A 20 32.88 -3.61 -5.41
C GLY A 20 32.30 -2.75 -6.54
N ALA A 21 31.07 -3.02 -6.99
CA ALA A 21 30.38 -2.33 -8.08
C ALA A 21 29.59 -1.08 -7.62
N ILE A 22 29.76 -0.65 -6.37
CA ILE A 22 29.09 0.51 -5.79
C ILE A 22 29.76 1.83 -6.18
N GLU A 23 28.96 2.86 -6.48
CA GLU A 23 29.45 4.22 -6.79
C GLU A 23 30.09 4.86 -5.54
N PRO A 24 31.14 5.70 -5.68
CA PRO A 24 31.84 6.28 -4.52
C PRO A 24 30.95 7.06 -3.55
N ALA A 25 29.97 7.80 -4.05
CA ALA A 25 29.03 8.56 -3.22
C ALA A 25 28.15 7.63 -2.37
N GLU A 26 27.60 6.58 -2.98
CA GLU A 26 26.76 5.60 -2.28
C GLU A 26 27.57 4.75 -1.30
N ARG A 27 28.84 4.46 -1.62
CA ARG A 27 29.76 3.76 -0.71
C ARG A 27 29.93 4.50 0.61
N ALA A 28 30.12 5.82 0.57
CA ALA A 28 30.26 6.63 1.77
C ALA A 28 29.00 6.59 2.65
N GLU A 29 27.80 6.55 2.04
CA GLU A 29 26.54 6.38 2.78
C GLU A 29 26.45 5.02 3.47
N VAL A 30 26.84 3.96 2.76
CA VAL A 30 26.87 2.58 3.30
C VAL A 30 27.87 2.47 4.45
N ASP A 31 29.09 2.99 4.28
CA ASP A 31 30.14 2.98 5.32
C ASP A 31 29.68 3.70 6.58
N ALA A 32 29.09 4.89 6.42
CA ALA A 32 28.53 5.66 7.53
C ALA A 32 27.43 4.88 8.25
N HIS A 33 26.54 4.21 7.52
CA HIS A 33 25.48 3.39 8.12
C HIS A 33 25.99 2.14 8.82
N LEU A 34 26.98 1.45 8.24
CA LEU A 34 27.60 0.26 8.83
C LEU A 34 28.31 0.58 10.15
N SER A 35 28.76 1.82 10.37
CA SER A 35 29.34 2.23 11.66
C SER A 35 28.32 2.15 12.82
N VAL A 36 27.02 2.34 12.53
CA VAL A 36 25.96 2.44 13.55
C VAL A 36 24.94 1.29 13.53
N CYS A 37 24.85 0.50 12.46
CA CYS A 37 23.84 -0.54 12.30
C CYS A 37 24.42 -1.96 12.35
N GLY A 38 24.28 -2.64 13.49
CA GLY A 38 24.73 -4.02 13.67
C GLY A 38 24.08 -5.01 12.69
N ARG A 39 22.77 -4.87 12.44
CA ARG A 39 22.03 -5.75 11.52
C ARG A 39 22.57 -5.72 10.09
N CYS A 40 22.95 -4.54 9.59
CA CYS A 40 23.52 -4.41 8.25
C CYS A 40 24.96 -4.94 8.21
N ARG A 41 25.72 -4.87 9.31
CA ARG A 41 27.03 -5.54 9.42
C ARG A 41 26.90 -7.06 9.39
N ASP A 42 25.92 -7.61 10.10
CA ASP A 42 25.66 -9.06 10.10
C ASP A 42 25.25 -9.54 8.71
N GLU A 43 24.39 -8.77 8.02
CA GLU A 43 24.03 -9.05 6.63
C GLU A 43 25.26 -9.01 5.71
N LEU A 44 26.09 -7.97 5.82
CA LEU A 44 27.31 -7.86 5.02
C LEU A 44 28.25 -9.04 5.26
N ALA A 45 28.42 -9.47 6.52
CA ALA A 45 29.20 -10.66 6.86
C ALA A 45 28.63 -11.94 6.21
N SER A 46 27.30 -12.06 6.14
CA SER A 46 26.65 -13.19 5.45
C SER A 46 26.92 -13.22 3.94
N LEU A 47 27.18 -12.05 3.33
CA LEU A 47 27.46 -11.90 1.90
C LEU A 47 28.96 -12.02 1.55
N ALA A 48 29.86 -12.03 2.53
CA ALA A 48 31.32 -11.97 2.32
C ALA A 48 31.87 -13.13 1.46
N GLY A 49 31.18 -14.28 1.40
CA GLY A 49 31.56 -15.42 0.56
C GLY A 49 31.18 -15.28 -0.92
N LEU A 50 30.26 -14.37 -1.27
CA LEU A 50 29.74 -14.27 -2.63
C LEU A 50 30.79 -13.91 -3.69
N PRO A 51 31.71 -12.94 -3.47
CA PRO A 51 32.72 -12.61 -4.48
C PRO A 51 33.59 -13.82 -4.85
N ALA A 52 33.99 -14.62 -3.85
CA ALA A 52 34.79 -15.83 -4.07
C ALA A 52 34.02 -16.93 -4.81
N MET A 53 32.70 -17.04 -4.60
CA MET A 53 31.87 -17.99 -5.33
C MET A 53 31.67 -17.56 -6.79
N LEU A 54 31.40 -16.27 -7.04
CA LEU A 54 31.22 -15.72 -8.38
C LEU A 54 32.52 -15.75 -9.19
N GLY A 55 33.68 -15.55 -8.55
CA GLY A 55 34.99 -15.66 -9.19
C GLY A 55 35.36 -17.07 -9.68
N ARG A 56 34.55 -18.10 -9.40
CA ARG A 56 34.73 -19.46 -9.95
C ARG A 56 34.20 -19.58 -11.38
N VAL A 57 33.38 -18.65 -11.82
CA VAL A 57 32.79 -18.63 -13.16
C VAL A 57 33.72 -17.86 -14.08
N THR A 58 34.14 -18.51 -15.16
CA THR A 58 34.97 -17.91 -16.21
C THR A 58 34.11 -17.21 -17.25
N GLU A 59 34.70 -16.28 -18.02
CA GLU A 59 33.99 -15.56 -19.07
C GLU A 59 33.52 -16.51 -20.18
N GLU A 60 34.34 -17.51 -20.52
CA GLU A 60 34.00 -18.54 -21.49
C GLU A 60 32.79 -19.38 -21.05
N GLN A 61 32.66 -19.66 -19.74
CA GLN A 61 31.48 -20.34 -19.20
C GLN A 61 30.22 -19.47 -19.28
N ILE A 62 30.35 -18.14 -19.19
CA ILE A 62 29.23 -17.22 -19.33
C ILE A 62 28.76 -17.16 -20.79
N GLU A 63 29.69 -17.11 -21.74
CA GLU A 63 29.37 -17.10 -23.18
C GLU A 63 28.67 -18.39 -23.64
N GLN A 64 28.97 -19.52 -22.98
CA GLN A 64 28.34 -20.80 -23.24
C GLN A 64 26.94 -20.94 -22.62
N LEU A 65 26.51 -19.99 -21.78
CA LEU A 65 25.16 -20.01 -21.21
C LEU A 65 24.13 -19.74 -22.31
N THR A 66 23.27 -20.73 -22.55
CA THR A 66 22.07 -20.50 -23.35
C THR A 66 21.10 -19.67 -22.51
N PRO A 67 20.61 -18.51 -23.01
CA PRO A 67 19.64 -17.71 -22.27
C PRO A 67 18.37 -18.54 -22.03
N PRO A 68 17.74 -18.40 -20.85
CA PRO A 68 16.50 -19.10 -20.59
C PRO A 68 15.41 -18.65 -21.58
N PRO A 69 14.51 -19.54 -22.00
CA PRO A 69 13.33 -19.19 -22.78
C PRO A 69 12.57 -18.00 -22.17
N ALA A 70 12.16 -17.03 -23.00
CA ALA A 70 11.43 -15.83 -22.54
C ALA A 70 10.16 -16.18 -21.74
N GLU A 71 9.50 -17.28 -22.09
CA GLU A 71 8.30 -17.79 -21.41
C GLU A 71 8.56 -18.15 -19.93
N LEU A 72 9.79 -18.52 -19.56
CA LEU A 72 10.14 -18.81 -18.17
C LEU A 72 10.04 -17.55 -17.30
N LEU A 73 10.50 -16.41 -17.79
CA LEU A 73 10.39 -15.15 -17.05
C LEU A 73 8.92 -14.80 -16.79
N GLU A 74 8.09 -14.86 -17.83
CA GLU A 74 6.65 -14.62 -17.71
C GLU A 74 5.99 -15.62 -16.75
N SER A 75 6.38 -16.89 -16.81
CA SER A 75 5.86 -17.94 -15.91
C SER A 75 6.23 -17.69 -14.45
N VAL A 76 7.46 -17.24 -14.17
CA VAL A 76 7.93 -16.95 -12.81
C VAL A 76 7.26 -15.69 -12.27
N LEU A 77 7.16 -14.63 -13.08
CA LEU A 77 6.50 -13.39 -12.70
C LEU A 77 5.00 -13.60 -12.47
N SER A 78 4.33 -14.35 -13.33
CA SER A 78 2.91 -14.69 -13.16
C SER A 78 2.69 -15.57 -11.94
N LYS A 79 3.57 -16.54 -11.66
CA LYS A 79 3.52 -17.36 -10.45
C LYS A 79 3.70 -16.51 -9.19
N ALA A 80 4.70 -15.64 -9.15
CA ALA A 80 4.94 -14.73 -8.02
C ALA A 80 3.76 -13.76 -7.82
N ALA A 81 3.20 -13.22 -8.91
CA ALA A 81 2.00 -12.39 -8.86
C ALA A 81 0.78 -13.15 -8.32
N ASN A 82 0.60 -14.40 -8.73
CA ASN A 82 -0.49 -15.26 -8.27
C ASN A 82 -0.34 -15.64 -6.80
N GLU A 83 0.86 -15.96 -6.33
CA GLU A 83 1.14 -16.23 -4.92
C GLU A 83 0.85 -15.00 -4.05
N ASN A 84 1.26 -13.81 -4.50
CA ASN A 84 0.97 -12.57 -3.80
C ASN A 84 -0.54 -12.27 -3.78
N ARG A 85 -1.25 -12.48 -4.89
CA ARG A 85 -2.72 -12.38 -4.95
C ARG A 85 -3.39 -13.37 -4.02
N ALA A 86 -2.95 -14.62 -3.99
CA ALA A 86 -3.50 -15.67 -3.12
C ALA A 86 -3.29 -15.34 -1.65
N ARG A 87 -2.10 -14.87 -1.27
CA ARG A 87 -1.80 -14.40 0.08
C ARG A 87 -2.71 -13.24 0.48
N ARG A 88 -2.84 -12.20 -0.37
CA ARG A 88 -3.76 -11.08 -0.14
C ARG A 88 -5.22 -11.52 -0.02
N ARG A 89 -5.66 -12.50 -0.82
CA ARG A 89 -7.01 -13.09 -0.72
C ARG A 89 -7.22 -13.80 0.61
N ARG A 90 -6.24 -14.59 1.08
CA ARG A 90 -6.29 -15.26 2.39
C ARG A 90 -6.34 -14.24 3.53
N GLU A 91 -5.49 -13.22 3.50
CA GLU A 91 -5.49 -12.14 4.48
C GLU A 91 -6.85 -11.42 4.48
N ARG A 92 -7.40 -11.06 3.32
CA ARG A 92 -8.75 -10.47 3.21
C ARG A 92 -9.85 -11.40 3.75
N ALA A 93 -9.79 -12.70 3.44
CA ALA A 93 -10.76 -13.68 3.93
C ALA A 93 -10.70 -13.81 5.46
N LEU A 94 -9.51 -13.80 6.05
CA LEU A 94 -9.33 -13.77 7.51
C LEU A 94 -9.92 -12.50 8.12
N TRP A 95 -9.69 -11.33 7.51
CA TRP A 95 -10.30 -10.08 7.96
C TRP A 95 -11.83 -10.07 7.85
N ILE A 96 -12.39 -10.65 6.78
CA ILE A 96 -13.85 -10.80 6.62
C ILE A 96 -14.42 -11.76 7.66
N ALA A 97 -13.77 -12.90 7.89
CA ALA A 97 -14.19 -13.87 8.90
C ALA A 97 -14.16 -13.27 10.31
N ALA A 98 -13.11 -12.51 10.65
CA ALA A 98 -13.00 -11.78 11.90
C ALA A 98 -14.14 -10.76 12.06
N ALA A 99 -14.45 -9.99 11.02
CA ALA A 99 -15.56 -9.04 11.04
C ALA A 99 -16.93 -9.74 11.21
N ALA A 100 -17.16 -10.86 10.53
CA ALA A 100 -18.40 -11.63 10.64
C ALA A 100 -18.60 -12.22 12.05
N ALA A 101 -17.54 -12.76 12.67
CA ALA A 101 -17.59 -13.25 14.04
C ALA A 101 -17.96 -12.14 15.03
N LEU A 102 -17.44 -10.93 14.83
CA LEU A 102 -17.75 -9.77 15.67
C LEU A 102 -19.24 -9.36 15.54
N ILE A 103 -19.82 -9.43 14.34
CA ILE A 103 -21.26 -9.20 14.12
C ILE A 103 -22.11 -10.26 14.82
N VAL A 104 -21.73 -11.55 14.77
CA VAL A 104 -22.47 -12.63 15.44
C VAL A 104 -22.43 -12.47 16.96
N ILE A 105 -21.27 -12.14 17.54
CA ILE A 105 -21.15 -11.90 18.98
C ILE A 105 -22.06 -10.73 19.42
N VAL A 106 -22.07 -9.63 18.66
CA VAL A 106 -22.95 -8.48 18.94
C VAL A 106 -24.43 -8.83 18.71
N GLY A 107 -24.75 -9.57 17.66
CA GLY A 107 -26.13 -9.96 17.31
C GLY A 107 -26.76 -10.95 18.30
N VAL A 108 -25.99 -11.92 18.81
CA VAL A 108 -26.44 -12.85 19.86
C VAL A 108 -26.64 -12.12 21.19
N GLY A 109 -25.77 -11.15 21.50
CA GLY A 109 -25.94 -10.29 22.68
C GLY A 109 -27.22 -9.45 22.67
N ILE A 110 -27.69 -9.02 21.50
CA ILE A 110 -28.93 -8.24 21.35
C ILE A 110 -30.18 -9.15 21.42
N ARG A 111 -30.10 -10.37 20.89
CA ARG A 111 -31.25 -11.28 20.85
C ARG A 111 -31.59 -11.93 22.21
N ALA A 112 -30.62 -12.01 23.12
CA ALA A 112 -30.87 -12.43 24.51
C ALA A 112 -31.56 -11.34 25.36
N MET A 113 -31.64 -10.09 24.89
CA MET A 113 -32.15 -8.96 25.66
C MET A 113 -33.59 -8.53 25.32
N VAL A 114 -34.23 -9.19 24.35
CA VAL A 114 -35.63 -8.93 23.95
C VAL A 114 -36.48 -10.16 24.25
N GLY A 115 -36.65 -10.44 25.53
CA GLY A 115 -37.56 -11.46 26.05
C GLY A 115 -38.25 -10.94 27.31
N SER A 116 -39.49 -10.49 27.13
CA SER A 116 -40.57 -10.39 28.13
C SER A 116 -40.34 -9.57 29.43
N GLY A 117 -40.97 -8.40 29.46
CA GLY A 117 -42.03 -8.10 30.45
C GLY A 117 -41.63 -7.74 31.89
N GLY A 118 -41.79 -6.45 32.22
CA GLY A 118 -42.40 -5.98 33.47
C GLY A 118 -41.51 -5.90 34.74
N GLY A 119 -41.51 -4.71 35.37
CA GLY A 119 -41.23 -4.58 36.79
C GLY A 119 -39.93 -3.85 37.16
N THR A 120 -40.09 -2.75 37.88
CA THR A 120 -39.08 -1.85 38.46
C THR A 120 -38.09 -2.52 39.43
N VAL A 121 -36.78 -2.24 39.34
CA VAL A 121 -35.93 -1.67 40.41
C VAL A 121 -34.70 -1.02 39.75
N ALA A 122 -34.42 0.24 40.09
CA ALA A 122 -33.24 0.96 39.64
C ALA A 122 -31.99 0.48 40.40
N GLU A 123 -31.18 -0.37 39.78
CA GLU A 123 -29.84 -0.70 40.26
C GLU A 123 -28.78 -0.03 39.37
N ARG A 124 -27.98 0.84 40.00
CA ARG A 124 -26.98 1.70 39.38
C ARG A 124 -25.76 0.85 38.96
N SER A 125 -25.78 0.31 37.75
CA SER A 125 -24.64 -0.40 37.16
C SER A 125 -23.59 0.60 36.59
N PRO A 126 -22.28 0.43 36.82
CA PRO A 126 -21.25 1.37 36.37
C PRO A 126 -21.14 1.37 34.84
N ARG A 127 -21.38 2.54 34.24
CA ARG A 127 -21.18 2.80 32.82
C ARG A 127 -19.70 2.57 32.47
N PRO A 128 -19.34 1.68 31.51
CA PRO A 128 -17.98 1.67 30.99
C PRO A 128 -17.67 3.04 30.38
N PRO A 129 -16.49 3.63 30.62
CA PRO A 129 -16.17 4.95 30.11
C PRO A 129 -16.32 4.95 28.59
N ARG A 130 -17.19 5.84 28.10
CA ARG A 130 -17.30 6.17 26.68
C ARG A 130 -15.87 6.52 26.21
N PRO A 131 -15.28 5.81 25.24
CA PRO A 131 -14.01 6.23 24.68
C PRO A 131 -14.19 7.68 24.21
N PRO A 132 -13.24 8.59 24.47
CA PRO A 132 -13.37 9.98 24.06
C PRO A 132 -13.68 9.98 22.56
N ALA A 133 -14.70 10.75 22.18
CA ALA A 133 -15.00 10.97 20.78
C ALA A 133 -13.73 11.58 20.16
N THR A 134 -12.96 10.76 19.44
CA THR A 134 -11.88 11.26 18.61
C THR A 134 -12.55 12.23 17.65
N THR A 135 -12.20 13.51 17.76
CA THR A 135 -12.63 14.57 16.85
C THR A 135 -12.31 14.09 15.44
N THR A 136 -13.29 13.55 14.74
CA THR A 136 -13.14 13.17 13.34
C THR A 136 -12.99 14.48 12.59
N ALA A 137 -11.78 14.75 12.11
CA ALA A 137 -11.54 15.91 11.26
C ALA A 137 -12.56 15.92 10.09
N PRO A 138 -13.05 17.11 9.68
CA PRO A 138 -14.08 17.20 8.66
C PRO A 138 -13.62 16.55 7.36
N ILE A 139 -14.52 15.83 6.70
CA ILE A 139 -14.28 15.23 5.39
C ILE A 139 -14.42 16.33 4.33
N ARG A 140 -13.39 16.58 3.54
CA ARG A 140 -13.43 17.53 2.41
C ARG A 140 -13.67 16.76 1.12
N THR A 141 -14.78 17.02 0.45
CA THR A 141 -15.08 16.39 -0.84
C THR A 141 -14.67 17.28 -2.00
N VAL A 142 -13.94 16.70 -2.96
CA VAL A 142 -13.57 17.36 -4.22
C VAL A 142 -14.07 16.56 -5.41
N SER A 143 -14.30 17.22 -6.54
CA SER A 143 -14.84 16.58 -7.73
C SER A 143 -14.24 17.19 -8.98
N ALA A 144 -13.93 16.35 -9.96
CA ALA A 144 -13.55 16.80 -11.30
C ALA A 144 -14.17 15.93 -12.38
N LYS A 145 -14.34 16.52 -13.57
CA LYS A 145 -14.73 15.85 -14.79
C LYS A 145 -13.66 16.14 -15.83
N ASP A 146 -13.11 15.09 -16.43
CA ASP A 146 -12.19 15.24 -17.54
C ASP A 146 -12.99 15.36 -18.86
N PRO A 147 -12.80 16.43 -19.65
CA PRO A 147 -13.54 16.63 -20.90
C PRO A 147 -13.06 15.72 -22.04
N ALA A 148 -11.81 15.23 -22.00
CA ALA A 148 -11.24 14.38 -23.04
C ALA A 148 -11.66 12.92 -22.87
N THR A 149 -11.74 12.44 -21.62
CA THR A 149 -12.12 11.04 -21.33
C THR A 149 -13.59 10.89 -20.95
N GLY A 150 -14.27 11.98 -20.58
CA GLY A 150 -15.64 11.97 -20.07
C GLY A 150 -15.78 11.44 -18.64
N VAL A 151 -14.68 11.01 -18.02
CA VAL A 151 -14.65 10.40 -16.68
C VAL A 151 -14.89 11.46 -15.62
N ARG A 152 -15.76 11.14 -14.65
CA ARG A 152 -16.00 11.96 -13.46
C ARG A 152 -15.47 11.24 -12.23
N ALA A 153 -14.71 11.95 -11.41
CA ALA A 153 -14.28 11.47 -10.10
C ALA A 153 -14.76 12.42 -9.00
N ARG A 154 -15.28 11.84 -7.92
CA ARG A 154 -15.57 12.51 -6.64
C ARG A 154 -14.71 11.85 -5.58
N ILE A 155 -13.95 12.64 -4.83
CA ILE A 155 -12.96 12.16 -3.88
C ILE A 155 -13.26 12.81 -2.53
N ASP A 156 -13.55 11.99 -1.54
CA ASP A 156 -13.65 12.42 -0.15
C ASP A 156 -12.27 12.29 0.49
N LEU A 157 -11.70 13.42 0.92
CA LEU A 157 -10.44 13.53 1.63
C LEU A 157 -10.75 13.51 3.13
N GLN A 158 -10.12 12.58 3.84
CA GLN A 158 -10.20 12.53 5.29
C GLN A 158 -8.79 12.70 5.88
N PRO A 159 -8.52 13.81 6.57
CA PRO A 159 -7.25 14.00 7.25
C PRO A 159 -7.04 12.93 8.33
N LYS A 160 -5.83 12.39 8.39
CA LYS A 160 -5.37 11.44 9.42
C LYS A 160 -4.01 11.90 9.95
N LEU A 161 -3.66 11.41 11.14
CA LEU A 161 -2.35 11.70 11.75
C LEU A 161 -1.17 11.22 10.89
N TRP A 162 -1.40 10.18 10.07
CA TRP A 162 -0.39 9.59 9.19
C TRP A 162 -0.42 10.11 7.74
N GLY A 163 -1.35 11.01 7.40
CA GLY A 163 -1.53 11.49 6.03
C GLY A 163 -3.00 11.71 5.66
N THR A 164 -3.43 11.21 4.50
CA THR A 164 -4.79 11.41 3.99
C THR A 164 -5.41 10.08 3.58
N ALA A 165 -6.61 9.80 4.08
CA ALA A 165 -7.45 8.71 3.58
C ALA A 165 -8.38 9.24 2.49
N PHE A 166 -8.56 8.47 1.43
CA PHE A 166 -9.38 8.83 0.27
C PHE A 166 -10.55 7.86 0.15
N ASN A 167 -11.73 8.37 -0.15
CA ASN A 167 -12.81 7.58 -0.72
C ASN A 167 -13.15 8.13 -2.11
N VAL A 168 -12.82 7.38 -3.15
CA VAL A 168 -12.92 7.79 -4.55
C VAL A 168 -14.13 7.11 -5.17
N ARG A 169 -14.99 7.90 -5.79
CA ARG A 169 -16.10 7.44 -6.62
C ARG A 169 -15.88 7.90 -8.05
N VAL A 170 -15.72 6.96 -8.97
CA VAL A 170 -15.51 7.20 -10.40
C VAL A 170 -16.71 6.76 -11.20
N SER A 171 -17.08 7.54 -12.22
CA SER A 171 -18.10 7.16 -13.22
C SER A 171 -17.58 7.46 -14.63
N GLY A 172 -17.90 6.58 -15.58
CA GLY A 172 -17.50 6.71 -16.99
C GLY A 172 -16.12 6.11 -17.32
N ALA A 173 -15.41 5.52 -16.35
CA ALA A 173 -14.19 4.76 -16.63
C ALA A 173 -14.52 3.40 -17.31
N PRO A 174 -13.68 2.85 -18.20
CA PRO A 174 -13.99 1.58 -18.85
C PRO A 174 -14.04 0.43 -17.83
N GLN A 175 -15.09 -0.40 -17.90
CA GLN A 175 -15.25 -1.56 -17.02
C GLN A 175 -14.10 -2.55 -17.21
N GLY A 176 -13.62 -3.15 -16.12
CA GLY A 176 -12.48 -4.08 -16.15
C GLY A 176 -11.11 -3.40 -16.27
N SER A 177 -11.05 -2.06 -16.41
CA SER A 177 -9.78 -1.34 -16.38
C SER A 177 -9.14 -1.40 -14.99
N HIS A 178 -7.85 -1.73 -14.93
CA HIS A 178 -7.06 -1.60 -13.71
C HIS A 178 -6.55 -0.17 -13.58
N CYS A 179 -6.90 0.50 -12.49
CA CYS A 179 -6.59 1.91 -12.23
C CYS A 179 -5.80 2.08 -10.92
N HIS A 180 -5.01 3.14 -10.86
CA HIS A 180 -4.29 3.61 -9.68
C HIS A 180 -4.72 5.04 -9.35
N LEU A 181 -4.82 5.32 -8.04
CA LEU A 181 -4.92 6.68 -7.52
C LEU A 181 -3.51 7.17 -7.21
N VAL A 182 -3.13 8.33 -7.74
CA VAL A 182 -1.83 8.94 -7.47
C VAL A 182 -2.06 10.31 -6.85
N ALA A 183 -1.62 10.47 -5.61
CA ALA A 183 -1.58 11.74 -4.91
C ALA A 183 -0.26 12.45 -5.22
N THR A 184 -0.28 13.73 -5.52
CA THR A 184 0.92 14.55 -5.75
C THR A 184 0.95 15.69 -4.75
N ASP A 185 2.08 15.86 -4.04
CA ASP A 185 2.26 16.97 -3.12
C ASP A 185 2.65 18.28 -3.83
N LYS A 186 2.59 19.40 -3.10
CA LYS A 186 2.97 20.74 -3.60
C LYS A 186 4.44 20.84 -4.04
N LYS A 187 5.29 19.89 -3.66
CA LYS A 187 6.70 19.80 -4.07
C LYS A 187 6.89 18.90 -5.29
N GLY A 188 5.81 18.31 -5.82
CA GLY A 188 5.82 17.45 -7.01
C GLY A 188 6.10 15.97 -6.72
N ARG A 189 6.24 15.56 -5.45
CA ARG A 189 6.43 14.14 -5.10
C ARG A 189 5.11 13.41 -5.23
N LYS A 190 5.16 12.25 -5.88
CA LYS A 190 4.01 11.38 -6.14
C LYS A 190 3.97 10.23 -5.15
N ASP A 191 2.77 9.88 -4.70
CA ASP A 191 2.49 8.73 -3.83
C ASP A 191 1.30 7.96 -4.39
N ILE A 192 1.44 6.64 -4.53
CA ILE A 192 0.37 5.77 -5.06
C ILE A 192 -0.57 5.44 -3.92
N ALA A 193 -1.72 6.11 -3.90
CA ALA A 193 -2.72 6.00 -2.84
C ALA A 193 -3.57 4.72 -2.93
N GLY A 194 -3.36 3.89 -3.94
CA GLY A 194 -3.94 2.56 -4.07
C GLY A 194 -4.35 2.21 -5.49
N GLY A 195 -4.81 0.97 -5.68
CA GLY A 195 -5.21 0.43 -6.97
C GLY A 195 -6.46 -0.41 -6.92
N TRP A 196 -7.27 -0.33 -7.97
CA TRP A 196 -8.50 -1.09 -8.10
C TRP A 196 -8.79 -1.46 -9.55
N GLU A 197 -9.68 -2.43 -9.71
CA GLU A 197 -10.30 -2.74 -10.99
C GLU A 197 -11.67 -2.08 -11.03
N VAL A 198 -12.01 -1.41 -12.13
CA VAL A 198 -13.30 -0.72 -12.28
C VAL A 198 -14.42 -1.75 -12.36
N GLN A 199 -15.11 -1.93 -11.23
CA GLN A 199 -16.34 -2.70 -11.13
C GLN A 199 -17.48 -1.75 -10.76
N TYR A 200 -18.49 -1.68 -11.62
CA TYR A 200 -19.65 -0.81 -11.40
C TYR A 200 -20.64 -1.49 -10.45
N MET A 201 -20.84 -0.89 -9.28
CA MET A 201 -21.89 -1.27 -8.33
C MET A 201 -22.87 -0.10 -8.25
N GLY A 202 -23.99 -0.19 -8.98
CA GLY A 202 -24.99 0.89 -9.01
C GLY A 202 -24.56 2.14 -9.80
N GLY A 203 -23.85 1.98 -10.93
CA GLY A 203 -23.56 3.07 -11.88
C GLY A 203 -22.30 3.90 -11.58
N SER A 204 -21.60 3.63 -10.47
CA SER A 204 -20.25 4.16 -10.21
C SER A 204 -19.35 3.08 -9.59
N ALA A 205 -18.03 3.23 -9.76
CA ALA A 205 -17.04 2.42 -9.08
C ALA A 205 -16.53 3.19 -7.85
N SER A 206 -16.52 2.56 -6.68
CA SER A 206 -16.01 3.18 -5.44
C SER A 206 -14.76 2.45 -4.95
N PHE A 207 -13.77 3.20 -4.49
CA PHE A 207 -12.51 2.67 -3.99
C PHE A 207 -12.01 3.51 -2.81
N ALA A 208 -11.52 2.83 -1.77
CA ALA A 208 -10.87 3.48 -0.64
C ALA A 208 -9.34 3.37 -0.77
N GLY A 209 -8.64 4.49 -0.59
CA GLY A 209 -7.18 4.59 -0.69
C GLY A 209 -6.57 5.40 0.46
N ALA A 210 -5.24 5.45 0.52
CA ALA A 210 -4.50 6.17 1.56
C ALA A 210 -3.15 6.64 1.03
N SER A 211 -2.73 7.86 1.40
CA SER A 211 -1.40 8.41 1.12
C SER A 211 -0.77 8.96 2.39
N MET A 212 0.57 8.91 2.46
CA MET A 212 1.33 9.57 3.52
C MET A 212 1.38 11.10 3.37
N ILE A 213 0.92 11.65 2.24
CA ILE A 213 0.82 13.09 2.03
C ILE A 213 -0.34 13.63 2.87
N HIS A 214 -0.08 14.63 3.71
CA HIS A 214 -1.12 15.32 4.47
C HIS A 214 -2.01 16.16 3.55
N GLU A 215 -3.29 16.31 3.88
CA GLU A 215 -4.27 16.98 3.02
C GLU A 215 -3.82 18.40 2.64
N ASN A 216 -3.24 19.14 3.59
CA ASN A 216 -2.76 20.50 3.38
C ASN A 216 -1.56 20.59 2.43
N ASP A 217 -0.86 19.48 2.20
CA ASP A 217 0.30 19.38 1.33
C ASP A 217 -0.05 18.81 -0.05
N LEU A 218 -1.28 18.33 -0.26
CA LEU A 218 -1.73 17.84 -1.56
C LEU A 218 -1.86 19.00 -2.55
N ALA A 219 -1.35 18.79 -3.76
CA ALA A 219 -1.54 19.68 -4.91
C ALA A 219 -2.54 19.11 -5.91
N SER A 220 -2.50 17.79 -6.11
CA SER A 220 -3.43 17.11 -7.01
C SER A 220 -3.61 15.63 -6.69
N VAL A 221 -4.70 15.08 -7.18
CA VAL A 221 -4.97 13.64 -7.18
C VAL A 221 -5.36 13.23 -8.59
N GLU A 222 -4.69 12.22 -9.12
CA GLU A 222 -4.91 11.68 -10.46
C GLU A 222 -5.43 10.24 -10.39
N VAL A 223 -6.33 9.89 -11.30
CA VAL A 223 -6.64 8.49 -11.60
C VAL A 223 -5.98 8.13 -12.91
N LEU A 224 -5.11 7.13 -12.88
CA LEU A 224 -4.38 6.60 -14.03
C LEU A 224 -4.80 5.14 -14.25
N THR A 225 -4.78 4.66 -15.49
CA THR A 225 -4.76 3.21 -15.73
C THR A 225 -3.39 2.65 -15.35
N THR A 226 -3.29 1.34 -15.12
CA THR A 226 -2.01 0.63 -14.92
C THR A 226 -1.05 0.80 -16.10
N GLU A 227 -1.58 1.07 -17.29
CA GLU A 227 -0.85 1.38 -18.52
C GLU A 227 -0.37 2.84 -18.59
N GLY A 228 -0.62 3.65 -17.56
CA GLY A 228 -0.19 5.05 -17.47
C GLY A 228 -1.12 6.07 -18.14
N ARG A 229 -2.28 5.65 -18.68
CA ARG A 229 -3.26 6.57 -19.28
C ARG A 229 -4.00 7.34 -18.20
N ARG A 230 -3.92 8.67 -18.21
CA ARG A 230 -4.67 9.51 -17.27
C ARG A 230 -6.16 9.55 -17.61
N LEU A 231 -6.99 9.20 -16.64
CA LEU A 231 -8.45 9.21 -16.77
C LEU A 231 -9.04 10.53 -16.27
N VAL A 232 -8.58 11.03 -15.13
CA VAL A 232 -9.03 12.31 -14.56
C VAL A 232 -7.98 12.87 -13.63
N LEU A 233 -7.89 14.20 -13.60
CA LEU A 233 -7.06 14.98 -12.69
C LEU A 233 -7.97 15.87 -11.83
N VAL A 234 -7.81 15.78 -10.51
CA VAL A 234 -8.44 16.69 -9.55
C VAL A 234 -7.35 17.56 -8.94
N LYS A 235 -7.42 18.87 -9.13
CA LYS A 235 -6.54 19.85 -8.46
C LYS A 235 -7.17 20.28 -7.13
N LEU A 236 -6.34 20.55 -6.12
CA LEU A 236 -6.75 20.79 -4.73
C LEU A 236 -6.46 22.19 -4.20
#